data_AF-A0A519UGJ8-F1
#
_entry.id   AF-A0A519UGJ8-F1
#
_cell.length_a   1.000
_cell.length_b   1.000
_cell.length_c   1.000
_cell.angle_alpha   90.00
_cell.angle_beta   90.00
_cell.angle_gamma   90.00
#
_symmetry.space_group_name_H-M   'P 1'
#
loop_
_entity.id
_entity.type
_entity.pdbx_description
1 polymer ?
#
loop_
_entity_poly.entity_id
_entity_poly.type
_entity_poly.pdbx_seq_one_letter_code
_entity_poly.pdbx_strand_id
1 'polypeptide(L)'
;MTSISRLPALAAGLTLLGSVAARAQAPAALTVQVNKPGAAVNQNMYGLFFEDINFAADGGLYPELVKNKSFELNPGLIGWKAIGGGFNLDTYAVRDEQPVSPRSPHYLRVATRPGASGEAGLENEGFRGMGVKQGAEYTLSLYARRGPGGVSGLTAMLVGARGENLGQATVAGFTDQWQQYTVVLRP
;
A
#
# COMPACT_ATOMS: atom_id res chain seq x y z
N MET A 1 -35.03 83.86 -21.79
CA MET A 1 -34.82 82.78 -20.80
C MET A 1 -33.32 82.65 -20.60
N THR A 2 -32.77 83.33 -19.58
CA THR A 2 -32.34 82.76 -18.28
C THR A 2 -31.05 81.94 -18.41
N SER A 3 -30.01 82.07 -17.61
CA SER A 3 -29.70 82.94 -16.47
C SER A 3 -28.20 82.76 -16.16
N ILE A 4 -27.64 83.82 -15.58
CA ILE A 4 -26.32 83.94 -14.94
C ILE A 4 -26.15 82.93 -13.79
N SER A 5 -24.88 82.72 -13.41
CA SER A 5 -24.33 82.45 -12.04
C SER A 5 -23.67 81.07 -11.87
N ARG A 6 -22.60 80.86 -11.08
CA ARG A 6 -21.69 81.70 -10.30
C ARG A 6 -20.55 80.79 -9.77
N LEU A 7 -19.32 81.29 -9.85
CA LEU A 7 -18.27 81.29 -8.82
C LEU A 7 -17.49 79.99 -8.45
N PRO A 8 -16.21 80.18 -8.03
CA PRO A 8 -15.17 79.16 -7.87
C PRO A 8 -15.08 78.63 -6.42
N ALA A 9 -13.99 77.90 -6.14
CA ALA A 9 -13.57 77.28 -4.87
C ALA A 9 -13.93 75.79 -4.83
N LEU A 10 -13.05 74.88 -4.42
CA LEU A 10 -12.24 74.95 -3.22
C LEU A 10 -11.04 74.00 -3.37
N ALA A 11 -9.85 74.53 -3.08
CA ALA A 11 -8.69 73.72 -2.71
C ALA A 11 -8.95 73.01 -1.36
N ALA A 12 -8.12 72.02 -1.07
CA ALA A 12 -7.97 71.35 0.23
C ALA A 12 -9.01 70.26 0.57
N GLY A 13 -8.67 69.03 0.20
CA GLY A 13 -9.25 67.81 0.76
C GLY A 13 -8.20 66.71 0.91
N LEU A 14 -6.96 67.09 1.27
CA LEU A 14 -5.94 66.13 1.68
C LEU A 14 -6.00 65.99 3.20
N THR A 15 -5.79 64.75 3.65
CA THR A 15 -5.53 64.33 5.03
C THR A 15 -6.74 64.24 5.96
N LEU A 16 -7.35 63.05 6.04
CA LEU A 16 -7.67 62.43 7.33
C LEU A 16 -7.76 60.90 7.23
N LEU A 17 -6.77 60.27 6.58
CA LEU A 17 -6.45 58.88 6.89
C LEU A 17 -5.61 58.90 8.17
N GLY A 18 -6.30 58.91 9.31
CA GLY A 18 -5.67 58.71 10.60
C GLY A 18 -4.84 57.43 10.54
N SER A 19 -3.53 57.58 10.62
CA SER A 19 -2.59 56.48 10.72
C SER A 19 -2.93 55.65 11.95
N VAL A 20 -3.60 54.51 11.73
CA VAL A 20 -3.60 53.42 12.69
C VAL A 20 -2.15 52.96 12.77
N ALA A 21 -1.41 53.50 13.74
CA ALA A 21 -0.06 53.04 14.01
C ALA A 21 -0.16 51.57 14.40
N ALA A 22 0.25 50.69 13.49
CA ALA A 22 0.47 49.29 13.80
C ALA A 22 1.45 49.25 14.97
N ARG A 23 0.97 48.86 16.16
CA ARG A 23 1.85 48.62 17.30
C ARG A 23 2.72 47.43 16.94
N ALA A 24 3.96 47.68 16.57
CA ALA A 24 4.95 46.64 16.46
C ALA A 24 5.07 45.95 17.83
N GLN A 25 4.86 44.64 17.87
CA GLN A 25 5.10 43.85 19.07
C GLN A 25 6.56 44.08 19.47
N ALA A 26 6.81 44.55 20.69
CA ALA A 26 8.18 44.69 21.18
C ALA A 26 8.91 43.34 21.07
N PRO A 27 10.18 43.32 20.64
CA PRO A 27 10.91 42.07 20.45
C PRO A 27 11.01 41.32 21.78
N ALA A 28 10.61 40.05 21.78
CA ALA A 28 10.75 39.19 22.94
C ALA A 28 12.22 38.85 23.17
N ALA A 29 12.70 39.01 24.40
CA ALA A 29 14.05 38.60 24.80
C ALA A 29 14.01 37.17 25.38
N LEU A 30 14.83 36.26 24.83
CA LEU A 30 15.06 34.92 25.38
C LEU A 30 16.47 34.87 25.98
N THR A 31 16.57 34.78 27.30
CA THR A 31 17.85 34.66 28.02
C THR A 31 18.08 33.21 28.42
N VAL A 32 19.20 32.62 28.00
CA VAL A 32 19.58 31.23 28.30
C VAL A 32 20.75 31.20 29.28
N GLN A 33 20.61 30.45 30.39
CA GLN A 33 21.63 30.33 31.44
C GLN A 33 22.55 29.13 31.19
N VAL A 34 23.63 29.31 30.42
CA VAL A 34 24.53 28.22 30.02
C VAL A 34 25.40 27.66 31.15
N ASN A 35 25.49 28.37 32.28
CA ASN A 35 26.29 27.99 33.44
C ASN A 35 25.47 27.43 34.61
N LYS A 36 24.17 27.21 34.41
CA LYS A 36 23.25 26.68 35.43
C LYS A 36 22.42 25.54 34.83
N PRO A 37 23.01 24.34 34.66
CA PRO A 37 22.27 23.20 34.12
C PRO A 37 21.06 22.88 34.99
N GLY A 38 19.93 22.58 34.33
CA GLY A 38 18.69 22.18 34.99
C GLY A 38 18.65 20.69 35.31
N ALA A 39 17.44 20.12 35.36
CA ALA A 39 17.24 18.68 35.55
C ALA A 39 17.87 17.89 34.39
N ALA A 40 18.39 16.70 34.70
CA ALA A 40 18.85 15.77 33.68
C ALA A 40 17.66 15.34 32.81
N VAL A 41 17.84 15.39 31.49
CA VAL A 41 16.85 14.89 30.53
C VAL A 41 16.83 13.37 30.61
N ASN A 42 15.65 12.78 30.80
CA ASN A 42 15.50 11.33 30.84
C ASN A 42 15.86 10.73 29.46
N GLN A 43 16.67 9.67 29.44
CA GLN A 43 17.05 8.97 28.20
C GLN A 43 15.84 8.37 27.46
N ASN A 44 14.76 8.08 28.18
CA ASN A 44 13.51 7.55 27.63
C ASN A 44 12.49 8.65 27.27
N MET A 45 12.91 9.92 27.24
CA MET A 45 12.00 11.03 26.92
C MET A 45 11.51 10.99 25.47
N TYR A 46 12.24 10.32 24.57
CA TYR A 46 11.89 10.17 23.17
C TYR A 46 11.86 8.69 22.78
N GLY A 47 10.79 8.27 22.12
CA GLY A 47 10.60 6.90 21.68
C GLY A 47 9.63 6.82 20.51
N LEU A 48 9.31 5.60 20.10
CA LEU A 48 8.37 5.31 19.02
C LEU A 48 7.10 4.69 19.61
N PHE A 49 5.96 5.18 19.15
CA PHE A 49 4.69 4.48 19.27
C PHE A 49 4.43 3.77 17.94
N PHE A 50 4.02 2.51 18.02
CA PHE A 50 3.74 1.70 16.84
C PHE A 50 2.39 0.99 17.01
N GLU A 51 1.52 1.20 16.02
CA GLU A 51 0.31 0.44 15.79
C GLU A 51 0.24 0.11 14.30
N ASP A 52 -0.50 -0.93 13.93
CA ASP A 52 -0.77 -1.17 12.51
C ASP A 52 -1.92 -0.25 12.04
N ILE A 53 -1.55 0.96 11.67
CA ILE A 53 -2.44 1.95 11.07
C ILE A 53 -1.85 2.39 9.73
N ASN A 54 -2.71 2.55 8.71
CA ASN A 54 -2.29 3.01 7.39
C ASN A 54 -1.17 2.18 6.74
N PHE A 55 -1.18 0.85 6.90
CA PHE A 55 -0.14 -0.07 6.43
C PHE A 55 1.22 0.12 7.12
N ALA A 56 1.25 0.53 8.39
CA ALA A 56 2.49 0.69 9.14
C ALA A 56 3.16 -0.66 9.46
N ALA A 57 2.39 -1.73 9.69
CA ALA A 57 2.92 -3.09 9.82
C ALA A 57 2.78 -3.85 8.50
N ASP A 58 1.59 -4.35 8.17
CA ASP A 58 1.34 -5.08 6.93
C ASP A 58 1.39 -4.12 5.73
N GLY A 59 2.39 -4.31 4.85
CA GLY A 59 2.68 -3.39 3.76
C GLY A 59 3.65 -2.26 4.10
N GLY A 60 4.15 -2.23 5.34
CA GLY A 60 5.12 -1.27 5.84
C GLY A 60 6.33 -1.96 6.43
N LEU A 61 6.42 -2.00 7.76
CA LEU A 61 7.56 -2.58 8.48
C LEU A 61 7.71 -4.09 8.26
N TYR A 62 6.59 -4.81 8.08
CA TYR A 62 6.62 -6.24 7.79
C TYR A 62 6.91 -6.48 6.30
N PRO A 63 7.98 -7.22 5.93
CA PRO A 63 8.46 -7.30 4.53
C PRO A 63 7.66 -8.28 3.65
N GLU A 64 6.42 -8.62 4.03
CA GLU A 64 5.54 -9.39 3.17
C GLU A 64 5.00 -8.51 2.05
N LEU A 65 5.15 -8.98 0.81
CA LEU A 65 4.70 -8.23 -0.37
C LEU A 65 3.29 -8.66 -0.80
N VAL A 66 2.88 -9.89 -0.46
CA VAL A 66 1.58 -10.44 -0.84
C VAL A 66 0.51 -10.01 0.16
N LYS A 67 -0.40 -9.13 -0.27
CA LYS A 67 -1.55 -8.73 0.53
C LYS A 67 -2.51 -9.90 0.69
N ASN A 68 -3.07 -10.10 1.89
CA ASN A 68 -4.08 -11.13 2.15
C ASN A 68 -3.61 -12.54 1.73
N LYS A 69 -2.38 -12.89 2.11
CA LYS A 69 -1.71 -14.13 1.70
C LYS A 69 -2.38 -15.43 2.15
N SER A 70 -3.26 -15.35 3.14
CA SER A 70 -3.99 -16.50 3.70
C SER A 70 -5.51 -16.43 3.49
N PHE A 71 -6.01 -15.46 2.71
CA PHE A 71 -7.43 -15.33 2.36
C PHE A 71 -8.38 -15.15 3.58
N GLU A 72 -7.86 -14.67 4.72
CA GLU A 72 -8.62 -14.48 5.96
C GLU A 72 -9.33 -13.13 6.04
N LEU A 73 -9.00 -12.18 5.15
CA LEU A 73 -9.68 -10.89 5.11
C LEU A 73 -11.08 -11.02 4.49
N ASN A 74 -11.96 -10.06 4.76
CA ASN A 74 -13.29 -10.00 4.15
C ASN A 74 -13.46 -8.69 3.34
N PRO A 75 -13.72 -8.75 2.03
CA PRO A 75 -13.86 -9.94 1.19
C PRO A 75 -12.61 -10.83 1.06
N GLY A 76 -12.81 -12.14 0.94
CA GLY A 76 -11.73 -13.16 0.89
C GLY A 76 -10.68 -12.96 -0.21
N LEU A 77 -11.07 -12.30 -1.31
CA LEU A 77 -10.18 -12.00 -2.43
C LEU A 77 -9.61 -10.57 -2.40
N ILE A 78 -9.68 -9.85 -1.28
CA ILE A 78 -9.00 -8.54 -1.14
C ILE A 78 -7.54 -8.72 -1.59
N GLY A 79 -7.10 -7.85 -2.51
CA GLY A 79 -5.74 -7.87 -3.06
C GLY A 79 -5.51 -8.84 -4.21
N TRP A 80 -6.42 -9.78 -4.47
CA TRP A 80 -6.31 -10.80 -5.52
C TRP A 80 -7.31 -10.57 -6.65
N LYS A 81 -6.85 -10.75 -7.89
CA LYS A 81 -7.71 -10.66 -9.09
C LYS A 81 -7.40 -11.80 -10.04
N ALA A 82 -8.42 -12.25 -10.78
CA ALA A 82 -8.22 -13.24 -11.82
C ALA A 82 -7.64 -12.61 -13.09
N ILE A 83 -6.58 -13.22 -13.61
CA ILE A 83 -5.95 -12.81 -14.87
C ILE A 83 -6.98 -12.97 -16.00
N GLY A 84 -7.04 -11.99 -16.90
CA GLY A 84 -8.00 -11.97 -18.01
C GLY A 84 -9.47 -12.00 -17.56
N GLY A 85 -9.76 -11.48 -16.35
CA GLY A 85 -11.10 -11.53 -15.76
C GLY A 85 -11.57 -12.94 -15.41
N GLY A 86 -10.65 -13.91 -15.33
CA GLY A 86 -10.97 -15.32 -15.10
C GLY A 86 -11.55 -16.02 -16.32
N PHE A 87 -11.35 -15.48 -17.53
CA PHE A 87 -11.87 -16.09 -18.76
C PHE A 87 -11.46 -17.57 -18.91
N ASN A 88 -10.24 -17.94 -18.53
CA ASN A 88 -9.76 -19.32 -18.60
C ASN A 88 -9.98 -20.13 -17.29
N LEU A 89 -10.64 -19.54 -16.30
CA LEU A 89 -10.94 -20.19 -15.02
C LEU A 89 -12.38 -20.69 -15.00
N ASP A 90 -12.55 -21.91 -14.52
CA ASP A 90 -13.83 -22.49 -14.15
C ASP A 90 -14.19 -22.13 -12.70
N THR A 91 -13.18 -22.10 -11.82
CA THR A 91 -13.34 -21.71 -10.41
C THR A 91 -12.15 -20.85 -9.96
N TYR A 92 -12.42 -19.80 -9.18
CA TYR A 92 -11.46 -19.07 -8.35
C TYR A 92 -12.20 -18.55 -7.10
N ALA A 93 -12.28 -19.39 -6.08
CA ALA A 93 -13.10 -19.11 -4.90
C ALA A 93 -12.35 -19.43 -3.62
N VAL A 94 -12.54 -18.59 -2.60
CA VAL A 94 -12.08 -18.89 -1.24
C VAL A 94 -12.95 -19.99 -0.66
N ARG A 95 -12.30 -21.01 -0.12
CA ARG A 95 -12.88 -22.22 0.48
C ARG A 95 -12.24 -22.48 1.83
N ASP A 96 -12.86 -23.32 2.64
CA ASP A 96 -12.41 -23.69 3.98
C ASP A 96 -12.41 -25.21 4.23
N GLU A 97 -12.81 -26.02 3.24
CA GLU A 97 -12.90 -27.46 3.41
C GLU A 97 -11.51 -28.12 3.41
N GLN A 98 -11.25 -28.97 4.41
CA GLN A 98 -9.95 -29.65 4.61
C GLN A 98 -8.78 -28.65 4.54
N PRO A 99 -8.72 -27.68 5.47
CA PRO A 99 -7.79 -26.57 5.39
C PRO A 99 -6.34 -27.01 5.64
N VAL A 100 -5.39 -26.15 5.27
CA VAL A 100 -3.97 -26.31 5.65
C VAL A 100 -3.83 -26.31 7.18
N SER A 101 -4.59 -25.46 7.86
CA SER A 101 -4.58 -25.30 9.30
C SER A 101 -5.96 -24.90 9.83
N PRO A 102 -6.41 -25.43 10.97
CA PRO A 102 -7.66 -24.98 11.59
C PRO A 102 -7.62 -23.54 12.11
N ARG A 103 -6.41 -22.95 12.30
CA ARG A 103 -6.25 -21.55 12.75
C ARG A 103 -6.33 -20.53 11.61
N SER A 104 -6.12 -20.98 10.37
CA SER A 104 -6.25 -20.18 9.15
C SER A 104 -6.92 -21.09 8.12
N PRO A 105 -8.25 -21.24 8.21
CA PRO A 105 -8.96 -22.26 7.48
C PRO A 105 -9.11 -21.91 5.99
N HIS A 106 -8.97 -20.64 5.60
CA HIS A 106 -9.27 -20.21 4.26
C HIS A 106 -8.13 -20.50 3.27
N TYR A 107 -8.49 -20.88 2.05
CA TYR A 107 -7.58 -21.05 0.93
C TYR A 107 -8.28 -20.75 -0.39
N LEU A 108 -7.51 -20.39 -1.42
CA LEU A 108 -8.03 -20.21 -2.76
C LEU A 108 -8.07 -21.54 -3.53
N ARG A 109 -9.25 -21.95 -3.98
CA ARG A 109 -9.40 -23.02 -4.97
C ARG A 109 -9.43 -22.45 -6.37
N VAL A 110 -8.57 -22.98 -7.24
CA VAL A 110 -8.48 -22.59 -8.65
C VAL A 110 -8.69 -23.81 -9.53
N ALA A 111 -9.53 -23.68 -10.55
CA ALA A 111 -9.72 -24.70 -11.58
C ALA A 111 -9.72 -24.03 -12.96
N THR A 112 -9.00 -24.62 -13.91
CA THR A 112 -8.98 -24.17 -15.30
C THR A 112 -10.18 -24.72 -16.05
N ARG A 113 -10.74 -23.93 -16.97
CA ARG A 113 -11.82 -24.41 -17.83
C ARG A 113 -11.32 -25.51 -18.78
N PRO A 114 -12.08 -26.59 -19.02
CA PRO A 114 -11.71 -27.60 -20.01
C PRO A 114 -11.46 -26.98 -21.38
N GLY A 115 -10.34 -27.34 -22.01
CA GLY A 115 -9.96 -26.81 -23.33
C GLY A 115 -9.51 -25.35 -23.34
N ALA A 116 -9.37 -24.70 -22.17
CA ALA A 116 -8.78 -23.37 -22.09
C ALA A 116 -7.36 -23.37 -22.67
N SER A 117 -7.03 -22.32 -23.41
CA SER A 117 -5.68 -22.07 -23.92
C SER A 117 -5.20 -20.69 -23.47
N GLY A 118 -3.91 -20.58 -23.18
CA GLY A 118 -3.32 -19.37 -22.60
C GLY A 118 -3.33 -19.35 -21.07
N GLU A 119 -3.13 -18.18 -20.50
CA GLU A 119 -2.94 -18.00 -19.07
C GLU A 119 -4.23 -18.19 -18.27
N ALA A 120 -4.11 -18.88 -17.14
CA ALA A 120 -5.18 -19.11 -16.18
C ALA A 120 -4.58 -19.03 -14.78
N GLY A 121 -4.87 -17.95 -14.06
CA GLY A 121 -4.22 -17.68 -12.78
C GLY A 121 -4.74 -16.43 -12.12
N LEU A 122 -4.08 -16.03 -11.05
CA LEU A 122 -4.41 -14.88 -10.25
C LEU A 122 -3.20 -13.97 -10.11
N GLU A 123 -3.46 -12.68 -9.99
CA GLU A 123 -2.49 -11.66 -9.63
C GLU A 123 -2.78 -11.12 -8.22
N ASN A 124 -1.73 -10.80 -7.47
CA ASN A 124 -1.84 -10.06 -6.22
C ASN A 124 -1.31 -8.64 -6.42
N GLU A 125 -2.08 -7.63 -6.04
CA GLU A 125 -1.71 -6.22 -6.25
C GLU A 125 -0.71 -5.69 -5.20
N GLY A 126 -0.37 -6.49 -4.19
CA GLY A 126 0.44 -6.07 -3.05
C GLY A 126 -0.20 -4.92 -2.27
N PHE A 127 0.62 -4.09 -1.64
CA PHE A 127 0.20 -2.96 -0.82
C PHE A 127 0.32 -1.65 -1.61
N ARG A 128 -0.59 -1.47 -2.58
CA ARG A 128 -0.54 -0.39 -3.60
C ARG A 128 0.64 -0.58 -4.57
N GLY A 129 0.92 -1.83 -4.93
CA GLY A 129 2.09 -2.25 -5.68
C GLY A 129 3.06 -3.08 -4.84
N MET A 130 4.13 -3.54 -5.48
CA MET A 130 5.23 -4.25 -4.83
C MET A 130 6.56 -3.58 -5.20
N GLY A 131 7.41 -3.34 -4.19
CA GLY A 131 8.75 -2.82 -4.39
C GLY A 131 9.70 -3.89 -4.93
N VAL A 132 9.80 -4.00 -6.26
CA VAL A 132 10.70 -4.94 -6.92
C VAL A 132 12.01 -4.24 -7.29
N LYS A 133 13.14 -4.81 -6.84
CA LYS A 133 14.48 -4.25 -7.01
C LYS A 133 15.33 -5.20 -7.85
N GLN A 134 15.92 -4.68 -8.91
CA GLN A 134 16.83 -5.42 -9.78
C GLN A 134 17.98 -6.05 -8.98
N GLY A 135 18.28 -7.32 -9.26
CA GLY A 135 19.36 -8.06 -8.62
C GLY A 135 19.07 -8.50 -7.18
N ALA A 136 17.89 -8.23 -6.62
CA ALA A 136 17.45 -8.80 -5.35
C ALA A 136 16.84 -10.19 -5.54
N GLU A 137 16.78 -10.95 -4.45
CA GLU A 137 16.13 -12.26 -4.40
C GLU A 137 14.80 -12.18 -3.66
N TYR A 138 13.76 -12.77 -4.24
CA TYR A 138 12.42 -12.82 -3.67
C TYR A 138 12.04 -14.27 -3.43
N THR A 139 11.75 -14.62 -2.18
CA THR A 139 11.30 -15.98 -1.83
C THR A 139 9.79 -16.03 -1.90
N LEU A 140 9.25 -16.81 -2.84
CA LEU A 140 7.85 -17.20 -2.82
C LEU A 140 7.72 -18.50 -2.04
N SER A 141 6.84 -18.52 -1.05
CA SER A 141 6.42 -19.73 -0.36
C SER A 141 4.90 -19.83 -0.37
N LEU A 142 4.37 -21.03 -0.63
CA LEU A 142 2.94 -21.31 -0.55
C LEU A 142 2.70 -22.74 -0.09
N TYR A 143 1.57 -22.94 0.57
CA TYR A 143 0.99 -24.27 0.73
C TYR A 143 0.07 -24.55 -0.44
N ALA A 144 0.24 -25.71 -1.08
CA ALA A 144 -0.61 -26.12 -2.19
C ALA A 144 -0.95 -27.61 -2.11
N ARG A 145 -2.12 -27.96 -2.63
CA ARG A 145 -2.51 -29.32 -2.98
C ARG A 145 -3.29 -29.30 -4.28
N ARG A 146 -3.17 -30.38 -5.05
CA ARG A 146 -3.84 -30.59 -6.33
C ARG A 146 -5.20 -31.26 -6.09
N GLY A 147 -6.24 -30.71 -6.69
CA GLY A 147 -7.55 -31.37 -6.80
C GLY A 147 -7.58 -32.44 -7.91
N PRO A 148 -8.77 -32.89 -8.33
CA PRO A 148 -8.91 -33.72 -9.52
C PRO A 148 -8.32 -33.03 -10.77
N GLY A 149 -7.81 -33.82 -11.72
CA GLY A 149 -7.19 -33.31 -12.96
C GLY A 149 -5.66 -33.43 -12.98
N GLY A 150 -5.00 -32.68 -13.88
CA GLY A 150 -3.58 -32.85 -14.22
C GLY A 150 -2.64 -31.71 -13.81
N VAL A 151 -3.08 -30.76 -12.99
CA VAL A 151 -2.27 -29.57 -12.64
C VAL A 151 -1.09 -29.96 -11.73
N SER A 152 0.12 -30.07 -12.29
CA SER A 152 1.32 -30.49 -11.54
C SER A 152 2.14 -29.33 -10.96
N GLY A 153 1.75 -28.08 -11.21
CA GLY A 153 2.47 -26.90 -10.76
C GLY A 153 1.87 -25.59 -11.27
N LEU A 154 2.58 -24.49 -11.02
CA LEU A 154 2.30 -23.15 -11.52
C LEU A 154 3.59 -22.41 -11.87
N THR A 155 3.47 -21.34 -12.64
CA THR A 155 4.54 -20.36 -12.84
C THR A 155 4.26 -19.16 -11.96
N ALA A 156 5.20 -18.82 -11.08
CA ALA A 156 5.19 -17.59 -10.32
C ALA A 156 5.96 -16.52 -11.10
N MET A 157 5.42 -15.30 -11.16
CA MET A 157 6.01 -14.20 -11.92
C MET A 157 5.97 -12.90 -11.10
N LEU A 158 7.05 -12.14 -11.16
CA LEU A 158 7.07 -10.72 -10.83
C LEU A 158 6.78 -9.95 -12.11
N VAL A 159 5.72 -9.15 -12.11
CA VAL A 159 5.25 -8.43 -13.31
C VAL A 159 5.37 -6.93 -13.06
N GLY A 160 5.99 -6.22 -14.00
CA GLY A 160 6.15 -4.78 -13.94
C GLY A 160 4.88 -4.03 -14.34
N ALA A 161 4.87 -2.72 -14.11
CA ALA A 161 3.68 -1.87 -14.31
C ALA A 161 3.20 -1.81 -15.77
N ARG A 162 4.01 -2.21 -16.75
CA ARG A 162 3.66 -2.28 -18.17
C ARG A 162 3.39 -3.72 -18.63
N GLY A 163 3.29 -4.67 -17.70
CA GLY A 163 3.10 -6.08 -18.00
C GLY A 163 4.40 -6.81 -18.35
N GLU A 164 5.57 -6.20 -18.16
CA GLU A 164 6.84 -6.87 -18.40
C GLU A 164 7.09 -7.97 -17.36
N ASN A 165 7.62 -9.11 -17.80
CA ASN A 165 8.12 -10.14 -16.89
C ASN A 165 9.45 -9.66 -16.31
N LEU A 166 9.45 -9.35 -15.02
CA LEU A 166 10.66 -8.96 -14.31
C LEU A 166 11.46 -10.20 -13.91
N GLY A 167 10.78 -11.26 -13.48
CA GLY A 167 11.42 -12.53 -13.16
C GLY A 167 10.38 -13.61 -12.86
N GLN A 168 10.73 -14.87 -13.09
CA GLN A 168 9.80 -15.98 -12.91
C GLN A 168 10.47 -17.22 -12.34
N ALA A 169 9.68 -18.08 -11.70
CA ALA A 169 10.09 -19.40 -11.27
C ALA A 169 8.93 -20.38 -11.39
N THR A 170 9.23 -21.64 -11.72
CA THR A 170 8.24 -22.71 -11.73
C THR A 170 8.15 -23.35 -10.35
N VAL A 171 6.94 -23.44 -9.82
CA VAL A 171 6.62 -24.25 -8.65
C VAL A 171 5.97 -25.53 -9.16
N ALA A 172 6.62 -26.68 -9.00
CA ALA A 172 6.16 -27.96 -9.53
C ALA A 172 6.09 -29.04 -8.45
N GLY A 173 5.52 -30.19 -8.82
CA GLY A 173 5.43 -31.36 -7.94
C GLY A 173 4.20 -31.36 -7.04
N PHE A 174 3.12 -30.69 -7.44
CA PHE A 174 1.90 -30.63 -6.64
C PHE A 174 1.29 -32.02 -6.40
N THR A 175 1.23 -32.40 -5.12
CA THR A 175 0.58 -33.63 -4.66
C THR A 175 -0.89 -33.39 -4.29
N ASP A 176 -1.65 -34.44 -4.02
CA ASP A 176 -3.03 -34.32 -3.52
C ASP A 176 -3.13 -33.95 -2.03
N GLN A 177 -2.00 -33.91 -1.32
CA GLN A 177 -1.87 -33.46 0.06
C GLN A 177 -1.33 -32.03 0.13
N TRP A 178 -1.70 -31.30 1.18
CA TRP A 178 -1.11 -30.00 1.48
C TRP A 178 0.38 -30.16 1.76
N GLN A 179 1.19 -29.45 0.97
CA GLN A 179 2.64 -29.35 1.18
C GLN A 179 3.08 -27.91 0.96
N GLN A 180 4.16 -27.53 1.64
CA GLN A 180 4.80 -26.24 1.41
C GLN A 180 5.77 -26.35 0.24
N TYR A 181 5.70 -25.38 -0.67
CA TYR A 181 6.62 -25.23 -1.79
C TYR A 181 7.31 -23.88 -1.67
N THR A 182 8.59 -23.82 -2.07
CA THR A 182 9.39 -22.60 -1.99
C THR A 182 10.27 -22.46 -3.23
N VAL A 183 10.28 -21.27 -3.81
CA VAL A 183 11.12 -20.91 -4.96
C VAL A 183 11.66 -19.50 -4.80
N VAL A 184 12.77 -19.20 -5.48
CA VAL A 184 13.36 -17.86 -5.51
C VAL A 184 13.15 -17.24 -6.89
N LEU A 185 12.66 -16.01 -6.92
CA LEU A 185 12.54 -15.17 -8.10
C LEU A 185 13.63 -14.09 -8.09
N ARG A 186 14.17 -13.77 -9.25
CA ARG A 186 15.22 -12.76 -9.46
C ARG A 186 14.80 -11.81 -10.60
N PRO A 187 14.53 -10.53 -10.31
CA PRO A 187 14.30 -9.48 -11.29
C PRO A 187 15.58 -8.98 -11.99
#